data_AF-A0A7J9IFL7-F1
#
_entry.id   AF-A0A7J9IFL7-F1
#
_cell.length_a   1.000
_cell.length_b   1.000
_cell.length_c   1.000
_cell.angle_alpha   90.00
_cell.angle_beta   90.00
_cell.angle_gamma   90.00
#
_symmetry.space_group_name_H-M   'P 1'
#
loop_
_entity.id
_entity.type
_entity.pdbx_description
1 polymer ?
#
loop_
_entity_poly.entity_id
_entity_poly.type
_entity_poly.pdbx_seq_one_letter_code
_entity_poly.pdbx_strand_id
1 'polypeptide(L)'
;VTQSNLQKLKEVWDQWDDKTKQLFYCNYGDLSYLLDVKVDKHLFQALAQYWNPTYSCFTFGKVDLVPTVEEYTTLLRCPRIQANKVYSRAANILTFLKKLMTITRMSEQ
;
A
#
# COMPACT_ATOMS: atom_id res chain seq x y z
N VAL A 1 1.99 -23.11 -5.47
CA VAL A 1 2.65 -21.79 -5.35
C VAL A 1 1.69 -20.75 -5.90
N THR A 2 0.97 -20.02 -5.06
CA THR A 2 -0.02 -19.03 -5.51
C THR A 2 0.74 -17.82 -6.05
N GLN A 3 0.77 -17.66 -7.37
CA GLN A 3 1.33 -16.48 -8.03
C GLN A 3 0.60 -15.26 -7.45
N SER A 4 1.32 -14.39 -6.71
CA SER A 4 0.69 -13.25 -6.06
C SER A 4 0.11 -12.33 -7.13
N ASN A 5 -1.00 -11.64 -6.83
CA ASN A 5 -1.58 -10.68 -7.77
C ASN A 5 -0.56 -9.58 -8.16
N LEU A 6 0.41 -9.28 -7.29
CA LEU A 6 1.49 -8.33 -7.60
C LEU A 6 2.46 -8.86 -8.65
N GLN A 7 2.78 -10.16 -8.64
CA GLN A 7 3.66 -10.75 -9.65
C GLN A 7 3.02 -10.65 -11.04
N LYS A 8 1.71 -10.91 -11.14
CA LYS A 8 0.97 -10.75 -12.40
C LYS A 8 0.91 -9.29 -12.86
N LEU A 9 0.71 -8.35 -11.92
CA LEU A 9 0.74 -6.92 -12.24
C LEU A 9 2.12 -6.48 -12.74
N LYS A 10 3.18 -7.04 -12.15
CA LYS A 10 4.56 -6.80 -12.59
C LYS A 10 4.80 -7.35 -13.99
N GLU A 11 4.36 -8.57 -14.29
CA GLU A 11 4.45 -9.16 -15.63
C GLU A 11 3.73 -8.29 -16.68
N VAL A 12 2.54 -7.78 -16.36
CA VAL A 12 1.81 -6.85 -17.25
C VAL A 12 2.58 -5.54 -17.43
N TRP A 13 3.11 -4.96 -16.35
CA TRP A 13 3.93 -3.76 -16.41
C TRP A 13 5.18 -3.95 -17.28
N ASP A 14 5.86 -5.09 -17.15
CA ASP A 14 7.08 -5.40 -17.89
C ASP A 14 6.81 -5.52 -19.40
N GLN A 15 5.64 -6.02 -19.79
CA GLN A 15 5.22 -6.16 -21.19
C GLN A 15 4.84 -4.84 -21.87
N TRP A 16 4.60 -3.76 -21.12
CA TRP A 16 4.24 -2.48 -21.70
C TRP A 16 5.43 -1.81 -22.41
N ASP A 17 5.14 -1.21 -23.56
CA ASP A 17 6.09 -0.36 -24.27
C ASP A 17 6.32 0.97 -23.54
N ASP A 18 7.41 1.65 -23.89
CA ASP A 18 7.83 2.88 -23.22
C ASP A 18 6.79 4.00 -23.33
N LYS A 19 6.06 4.10 -24.46
CA LYS A 19 5.02 5.13 -24.62
C LYS A 19 3.87 4.89 -23.65
N THR A 20 3.45 3.63 -23.49
CA THR A 20 2.40 3.26 -22.53
C THR A 20 2.86 3.50 -21.09
N LYS A 21 4.11 3.15 -20.74
CA LYS A 21 4.70 3.44 -19.42
C LYS A 21 4.78 4.94 -19.14
N GLN A 22 5.17 5.75 -20.12
CA GLN A 22 5.19 7.21 -20.01
C GLN A 22 3.79 7.79 -19.80
N LEU A 23 2.80 7.32 -20.56
CA LEU A 23 1.40 7.72 -20.35
C LEU A 23 0.91 7.36 -18.95
N PHE A 24 1.29 6.19 -18.42
CA PHE A 24 0.99 5.82 -17.06
C PHE A 24 1.64 6.78 -16.05
N TYR A 25 2.94 7.06 -16.20
CA TYR A 25 3.68 7.99 -15.35
C TYR A 25 3.07 9.39 -15.34
N CYS A 26 2.73 9.96 -16.50
CA CYS A 26 2.09 11.28 -16.58
C CYS A 26 0.77 11.36 -15.80
N ASN A 27 0.09 10.23 -15.63
CA ASN A 27 -1.20 10.16 -14.97
C ASN A 27 -1.10 9.75 -13.50
N TYR A 28 -0.19 8.84 -13.17
CA TYR A 28 -0.13 8.16 -11.87
C TYR A 28 1.19 8.37 -11.13
N GLY A 29 2.12 9.13 -11.71
CA GLY A 29 3.45 9.40 -11.15
C GLY A 29 4.26 8.13 -10.94
N ASP A 30 4.94 8.08 -9.80
CA ASP A 30 5.82 7.02 -9.36
C ASP A 30 5.06 5.80 -8.79
N LEU A 31 3.75 5.67 -9.03
CA LEU A 31 2.96 4.54 -8.52
C LEU A 31 3.50 3.17 -8.98
N SER A 32 4.08 3.09 -10.18
CA SER A 32 4.65 1.84 -10.71
C SER A 32 5.85 1.35 -9.90
N TYR A 33 6.60 2.25 -9.23
CA TYR A 33 7.75 1.85 -8.38
C TYR A 33 7.33 0.95 -7.23
N LEU A 34 6.06 0.99 -6.79
CA LEU A 34 5.53 0.09 -5.77
C LEU A 34 5.58 -1.39 -6.20
N LEU A 35 5.62 -1.69 -7.50
CA LEU A 35 5.74 -3.06 -8.02
C LEU A 35 7.15 -3.65 -7.78
N ASP A 36 8.14 -2.80 -7.56
CA ASP A 36 9.53 -3.18 -7.30
C ASP A 36 9.90 -3.13 -5.81
N VAL A 37 9.04 -2.54 -4.98
CA VAL A 37 9.26 -2.49 -3.53
C VAL A 37 9.25 -3.91 -2.96
N LYS A 38 10.40 -4.33 -2.45
CA LYS A 38 10.54 -5.60 -1.74
C LYS A 38 9.87 -5.49 -0.37
N VAL A 39 8.76 -6.19 -0.20
CA VAL A 39 8.10 -6.31 1.10
C VAL A 39 8.67 -7.52 1.82
N ASP A 40 9.35 -7.27 2.93
CA ASP A 40 9.75 -8.35 3.84
C ASP A 40 8.51 -8.86 4.60
N LYS A 41 8.21 -10.14 4.43
CA LYS A 41 7.04 -10.78 5.01
C LYS A 41 7.08 -10.78 6.54
N HIS A 42 8.25 -11.02 7.13
CA HIS A 42 8.41 -11.09 8.58
C HIS A 42 8.31 -9.70 9.21
N LEU A 43 8.89 -8.69 8.57
CA LEU A 43 8.72 -7.30 8.95
C LEU A 43 7.24 -6.90 8.93
N PHE A 44 6.54 -7.23 7.84
CA PHE A 44 5.11 -6.92 7.73
C PHE A 44 4.27 -7.66 8.78
N GLN A 45 4.59 -8.92 9.08
CA GLN A 45 3.96 -9.68 10.17
C GLN A 45 4.18 -9.04 11.54
N ALA A 46 5.39 -8.55 11.82
CA ALA A 46 5.70 -7.84 13.05
C ALA A 46 4.95 -6.51 13.13
N LEU A 47 4.96 -5.71 12.06
CA LEU A 47 4.23 -4.44 11.97
C LEU A 47 2.73 -4.64 12.21
N ALA A 48 2.14 -5.70 11.67
CA ALA A 48 0.72 -6.00 11.84
C ALA A 48 0.27 -6.20 13.29
N GLN A 49 1.17 -6.64 14.18
CA GLN A 49 0.88 -6.76 15.62
C GLN A 49 0.59 -5.41 16.28
N TYR A 50 1.09 -4.33 15.69
CA TYR A 50 0.93 -2.96 16.19
C TYR A 50 -0.23 -2.23 15.52
N TRP A 51 -1.05 -2.91 14.71
CA TRP A 51 -2.23 -2.29 14.10
C TRP A 51 -3.26 -1.91 15.16
N ASN A 52 -3.61 -0.63 15.21
CA ASN A 52 -4.64 -0.08 16.08
C ASN A 52 -5.92 0.18 15.28
N PRO A 53 -6.99 -0.62 15.48
CA PRO A 53 -8.22 -0.48 14.69
C PRO A 53 -9.01 0.80 15.04
N THR A 54 -8.85 1.36 16.24
CA THR A 54 -9.54 2.58 16.68
C THR A 54 -9.06 3.79 15.88
N TYR A 55 -7.75 3.89 15.66
CA TYR A 55 -7.14 5.02 14.95
C TYR A 55 -6.80 4.70 13.49
N SER A 56 -6.96 3.45 13.06
CA SER A 56 -6.60 2.98 11.71
C SER A 56 -5.13 3.26 11.35
N CYS A 57 -4.23 3.06 12.32
CA CYS A 57 -2.79 3.29 12.21
C CYS A 57 -1.97 2.19 12.88
N PHE A 58 -0.64 2.18 12.68
CA PHE A 58 0.26 1.31 13.45
C PHE A 58 0.83 2.08 14.63
N THR A 59 0.68 1.59 15.86
CA THR A 59 1.05 2.32 17.09
C THR A 59 2.23 1.66 17.80
N PHE A 60 3.33 2.40 17.97
CA PHE A 60 4.54 2.00 18.68
C PHE A 60 4.69 2.81 19.97
N GLY A 61 4.07 2.34 21.05
CA GLY A 61 4.03 3.06 22.31
C GLY A 61 3.26 4.38 22.18
N LYS A 62 3.98 5.51 22.09
CA LYS A 62 3.39 6.86 21.94
C LYS A 62 3.54 7.43 20.52
N VAL A 63 4.04 6.63 19.58
CA VAL A 63 4.30 7.05 18.19
C VAL A 63 3.35 6.31 17.27
N ASP A 64 2.66 7.06 16.41
CA ASP A 64 1.82 6.49 15.36
C ASP A 64 2.58 6.50 14.04
N LEU A 65 2.61 5.36 13.37
CA LEU A 65 3.14 5.21 12.03
C LEU A 65 1.98 5.23 11.05
N VAL A 66 1.75 6.41 10.48
CA VAL A 66 0.86 6.66 9.34
C VAL A 66 1.63 7.56 8.39
N PRO A 67 1.70 7.25 7.09
CA PRO A 67 2.32 8.17 6.17
C PRO A 67 1.47 9.43 6.07
N THR A 68 2.14 10.58 6.20
CA THR A 68 1.55 11.91 6.09
C THR A 68 1.14 12.22 4.65
N VAL A 69 0.35 13.30 4.47
CA VAL A 69 -0.04 13.79 3.14
C VAL A 69 1.19 14.04 2.28
N GLU A 70 2.17 14.70 2.87
CA GLU A 70 3.43 15.11 2.26
C GLU A 70 4.26 13.89 1.85
N GLU A 71 4.35 12.87 2.72
CA GLU A 71 5.06 11.61 2.41
C GLU A 71 4.37 10.85 1.28
N TYR A 72 3.04 10.73 1.28
CA TYR A 72 2.30 10.09 0.19
C TYR A 72 2.47 10.83 -1.14
N THR A 73 2.34 12.16 -1.12
CA THR A 73 2.51 12.99 -2.32
C THR A 73 3.95 12.90 -2.85
N THR A 74 4.94 12.88 -1.96
CA THR A 74 6.35 12.77 -2.33
C THR A 74 6.68 11.38 -2.87
N LEU A 75 6.16 10.32 -2.26
CA LEU A 75 6.40 8.94 -2.65
C LEU A 75 5.79 8.61 -4.01
N LEU A 76 4.55 9.06 -4.25
CA LEU A 76 3.79 8.69 -5.45
C LEU A 76 3.94 9.70 -6.59
N ARG A 77 4.29 10.95 -6.30
CA ARG A 77 4.36 12.08 -7.27
C ARG A 77 3.19 12.09 -8.27
N CYS A 78 2.00 11.72 -7.79
CA CYS A 78 0.88 11.42 -8.66
C CYS A 78 0.04 12.68 -8.88
N PRO A 79 0.03 13.27 -10.08
CA PRO A 79 -0.67 14.52 -10.34
C PRO A 79 -2.19 14.37 -10.28
N ARG A 80 -2.72 13.15 -10.46
CA ARG A 80 -4.15 12.86 -10.38
C ARG A 80 -4.66 12.61 -8.96
N ILE A 81 -3.75 12.37 -8.01
CA ILE A 81 -4.13 12.17 -6.62
C ILE A 81 -4.33 13.53 -5.96
N GLN A 82 -5.60 13.88 -5.72
CA GLN A 82 -5.92 15.02 -4.86
C GLN A 82 -5.75 14.57 -3.41
N ALA A 83 -4.82 15.18 -2.67
CA ALA A 83 -4.52 14.85 -1.28
C ALA A 83 -5.79 14.74 -0.43
N ASN A 84 -6.68 15.73 -0.53
CA ASN A 84 -7.95 15.74 0.20
C ASN A 84 -8.85 14.52 -0.08
N LYS A 85 -8.78 13.89 -1.26
CA LYS A 85 -9.58 12.70 -1.62
C LYS A 85 -8.99 11.38 -1.14
N VAL A 86 -7.67 11.32 -0.92
CA VAL A 86 -7.01 10.10 -0.40
C VAL A 86 -7.41 9.87 1.04
N TYR A 87 -7.40 10.94 1.83
CA TYR A 87 -7.72 10.89 3.25
C TYR A 87 -9.23 10.93 3.54
N SER A 88 -10.07 11.36 2.59
CA SER A 88 -11.52 11.38 2.77
C SER A 88 -12.20 10.03 2.56
N ARG A 89 -11.48 9.01 2.08
CA ARG A 89 -12.08 7.70 1.83
C ARG A 89 -12.20 6.96 3.15
N ALA A 90 -13.45 6.69 3.56
CA ALA A 90 -13.71 5.82 4.70
C ALA A 90 -12.98 4.50 4.51
N ALA A 91 -12.02 4.22 5.40
CA ALA A 91 -11.33 2.94 5.41
C ALA A 91 -12.36 1.85 5.66
N ASN A 92 -12.41 0.82 4.80
CA ASN A 92 -13.16 -0.39 5.12
C ASN A 92 -12.33 -1.21 6.11
N ILE A 93 -12.29 -0.73 7.36
CA ILE A 93 -11.42 -1.23 8.44
C ILE A 93 -11.60 -2.74 8.60
N LEU A 94 -12.85 -3.23 8.59
CA LEU A 94 -13.14 -4.65 8.75
C LEU A 94 -12.57 -5.50 7.60
N THR A 95 -12.68 -5.02 6.36
CA THR A 95 -12.11 -5.73 5.21
C THR A 95 -10.58 -5.69 5.23
N PHE A 96 -10.00 -4.56 5.64
CA PHE A 96 -8.56 -4.43 5.80
C PHE A 96 -8.04 -5.39 6.89
N LEU A 97 -8.68 -5.41 8.06
CA LEU A 97 -8.37 -6.31 9.17
C LEU A 97 -8.43 -7.78 8.75
N LYS A 98 -9.51 -8.20 8.07
CA LYS A 98 -9.64 -9.59 7.57
C LYS A 98 -8.50 -9.97 6.64
N LYS A 99 -8.11 -9.07 5.73
CA LYS A 99 -6.97 -9.28 4.83
C LYS A 99 -5.65 -9.30 5.60
N LEU A 100 -5.47 -8.39 6.55
CA LEU A 100 -4.28 -8.33 7.40
C LEU A 100 -4.10 -9.64 8.14
N MET A 101 -5.14 -10.13 8.83
CA MET A 101 -5.13 -11.42 9.54
C MET A 101 -4.81 -12.60 8.62
N THR A 102 -5.38 -12.61 7.41
CA THR A 102 -5.08 -13.64 6.39
C THR A 102 -3.61 -13.65 5.98
N ILE A 103 -3.02 -12.47 5.77
CA ILE A 103 -1.64 -12.31 5.33
C ILE A 103 -0.66 -12.64 6.47
N THR A 104 -0.99 -12.21 7.68
CA THR A 104 -0.08 -12.28 8.83
C THR A 104 -0.19 -13.61 9.56
N ARG A 105 -1.24 -14.40 9.29
CA ARG A 105 -1.62 -15.63 10.01
C ARG A 105 -1.95 -15.34 11.48
N MET A 106 -2.51 -14.17 11.77
CA MET A 106 -3.10 -13.86 13.07
C MET A 106 -4.48 -14.52 13.18
N SER A 107 -4.76 -15.19 14.29
CA SER A 107 -6.09 -15.72 14.60
C SER A 107 -7.00 -14.60 15.11
N GLU A 108 -8.30 -14.66 14.79
CA GLU A 108 -9.33 -13.90 15.49
C GLU A 108 -9.31 -14.35 16.97
N GLN A 109 -9.04 -13.42 17.90
CA GLN A 109 -9.19 -13.65 19.34
C GLN A 109 -10.63 -13.43 19.76
#